data_AF-K7NIA6-F1
#
_entry.id   AF-K7NIA6-F1
#
_cell.length_a   1.000
_cell.length_b   1.000
_cell.length_c   1.000
_cell.angle_alpha   90.00
_cell.angle_beta   90.00
_cell.angle_gamma   90.00
#
_symmetry.space_group_name_H-M   'P 1'
#
loop_
_entity.id
_entity.type
_entity.pdbx_description
1 polymer ?
#
loop_
_entity_poly.entity_id
_entity_poly.type
_entity_poly.pdbx_seq_one_letter_code
_entity_poly.pdbx_strand_id
1 'polypeptide(L)'
;NDDYTPDVNMQVTVAFNHFGEGLVQRMPRCRHGYFHVVNNDYTHWEMYAIGGSANPTINSQGNRFLAPVNRFSKEVTKREYTPESIWRHWNWRSEGDLMLNGAFFVSSGMDLSTSYSKASSLSARPSFLVTSLTGNAGVLTCRKGSRC
;
A
#
# COMPACT_ATOMS: atom_id res chain seq x y z
N ASN A 1 14.54 8.19 11.42
CA ASN A 1 15.84 7.89 10.77
C ASN A 1 15.80 6.43 10.31
N ASP A 2 16.56 6.05 9.28
CA ASP A 2 16.64 4.68 8.75
C ASP A 2 17.47 3.73 9.65
N ASP A 3 18.03 4.28 10.73
CA ASP A 3 18.86 3.56 11.71
C ASP A 3 18.04 3.02 12.92
N TYR A 4 16.73 3.24 12.98
CA TYR A 4 15.91 2.82 14.11
C TYR A 4 15.48 1.34 13.97
N THR A 5 16.45 0.46 14.21
CA THR A 5 16.31 -0.98 14.10
C THR A 5 15.24 -1.64 14.98
N PRO A 6 14.74 -1.05 16.09
CA PRO A 6 13.63 -1.66 16.83
C PRO A 6 12.35 -1.90 15.98
N ASP A 7 12.16 -1.15 14.89
CA ASP A 7 10.99 -1.28 14.00
C ASP A 7 11.03 -2.52 13.09
N VAL A 8 12.11 -3.32 13.09
CA VAL A 8 12.21 -4.54 12.26
C VAL A 8 11.11 -5.57 12.55
N ASN A 9 10.52 -5.53 13.74
CA ASN A 9 9.42 -6.41 14.13
C ASN A 9 8.04 -5.75 14.04
N MET A 10 7.97 -4.48 13.62
CA MET A 10 6.70 -3.78 13.45
C MET A 10 5.85 -4.49 12.41
N GLN A 11 4.57 -4.68 12.72
CA GLN A 11 3.58 -5.27 11.81
C GLN A 11 2.41 -4.31 11.69
N VAL A 12 2.07 -3.95 10.47
CA VAL A 12 1.00 -2.99 10.17
C VAL A 12 0.06 -3.58 9.12
N THR A 13 -1.24 -3.46 9.38
CA THR A 13 -2.27 -3.71 8.37
C THR A 13 -2.88 -2.38 7.96
N VAL A 14 -2.83 -2.07 6.67
CA VAL A 14 -3.52 -0.94 6.05
C VAL A 14 -4.65 -1.53 5.22
N ALA A 15 -5.89 -1.40 5.71
CA ALA A 15 -7.05 -2.03 5.08
C ALA A 15 -8.26 -1.11 4.99
N PHE A 16 -9.01 -1.27 3.89
CA PHE A 16 -10.31 -0.62 3.67
C PHE A 16 -10.28 0.92 3.73
N ASN A 17 -9.14 1.53 3.41
CA ASN A 17 -9.00 2.98 3.33
C ASN A 17 -9.34 3.48 1.92
N HIS A 18 -9.87 4.69 1.84
CA HIS A 18 -9.93 5.47 0.61
C HIS A 18 -8.88 6.57 0.66
N PHE A 19 -7.84 6.44 -0.16
CA PHE A 19 -6.80 7.43 -0.36
C PHE A 19 -7.13 8.27 -1.59
N GLY A 20 -7.60 9.49 -1.33
CA GLY A 20 -8.23 10.38 -2.31
C GLY A 20 -7.44 11.65 -2.63
N GLU A 21 -8.17 12.65 -3.09
CA GLU A 21 -7.65 13.96 -3.49
C GLU A 21 -6.82 14.65 -2.39
N GLY A 22 -5.84 15.46 -2.82
CA GLY A 22 -4.94 16.21 -1.94
C GLY A 22 -3.80 15.37 -1.35
N LEU A 23 -3.76 14.06 -1.59
CA LEU A 23 -2.66 13.20 -1.17
C LEU A 23 -1.57 13.14 -2.23
N VAL A 24 -0.38 13.62 -1.88
CA VAL A 24 0.78 13.62 -2.79
C VAL A 24 1.46 12.24 -2.82
N GLN A 25 1.63 11.61 -1.65
CA GLN A 25 2.43 10.40 -1.48
C GLN A 25 2.27 9.75 -0.09
N ARG A 26 2.96 8.62 0.13
CA ARG A 26 3.15 7.94 1.43
C ARG A 26 1.92 7.23 1.98
N MET A 27 1.28 6.45 1.14
CA MET A 27 0.07 5.69 1.45
C MET A 27 0.32 4.17 1.30
N PRO A 28 1.08 3.51 2.19
CA PRO A 28 1.97 4.07 3.21
C PRO A 28 3.38 4.38 2.68
N ARG A 29 4.21 5.02 3.51
CA ARG A 29 5.68 5.01 3.36
C ARG A 29 6.33 4.23 4.50
N CYS A 30 6.85 3.06 4.16
CA CYS A 30 7.30 2.03 5.10
C CYS A 30 8.79 2.12 5.42
N ARG A 31 9.17 1.67 6.61
CA ARG A 31 10.56 1.40 7.00
C ARG A 31 10.63 0.16 7.86
N HIS A 32 11.66 -0.67 7.63
CA HIS A 32 11.82 -1.94 8.33
C HIS A 32 10.49 -2.73 8.30
N GLY A 33 10.18 -3.53 9.32
CA GLY A 33 8.84 -4.06 9.53
C GLY A 33 8.16 -4.80 8.36
N TYR A 34 6.88 -5.08 8.58
CA TYR A 34 6.03 -5.88 7.71
C TYR A 34 4.69 -5.19 7.53
N PHE A 35 4.28 -5.02 6.28
CA PHE A 35 3.11 -4.23 5.93
C PHE A 35 2.19 -5.05 5.04
N HIS A 36 1.00 -5.32 5.54
CA HIS A 36 -0.09 -5.87 4.75
C HIS A 36 -0.96 -4.71 4.25
N VAL A 37 -0.89 -4.42 2.96
CA VAL A 37 -1.67 -3.36 2.31
C VAL A 37 -2.77 -4.03 1.51
N VAL A 38 -4.00 -4.02 2.02
CA VAL A 38 -5.07 -4.89 1.51
C VAL A 38 -6.41 -4.17 1.29
N ASN A 39 -7.00 -4.35 0.11
CA ASN A 39 -8.32 -3.81 -0.24
C ASN A 39 -8.52 -2.31 0.05
N ASN A 40 -7.52 -1.49 -0.23
CA ASN A 40 -7.63 -0.02 -0.20
C ASN A 40 -7.90 0.54 -1.61
N ASP A 41 -8.57 1.68 -1.68
CA ASP A 41 -8.83 2.41 -2.91
C ASP A 41 -7.87 3.60 -3.01
N TYR A 42 -7.05 3.63 -4.06
CA TYR A 42 -6.09 4.68 -4.32
C TYR A 42 -6.47 5.46 -5.56
N THR A 43 -6.60 6.76 -5.37
CA THR A 43 -6.87 7.70 -6.46
C THR A 43 -5.95 8.91 -6.33
N HIS A 44 -5.62 9.56 -7.44
CA HIS A 44 -5.06 10.92 -7.46
C HIS A 44 -3.68 11.16 -6.80
N TRP A 45 -2.85 10.14 -6.51
CA TRP A 45 -1.51 10.38 -5.95
C TRP A 45 -0.62 11.21 -6.88
N GLU A 46 0.12 12.20 -6.39
CA GLU A 46 0.93 13.03 -7.30
C GLU A 46 2.33 12.45 -7.58
N MET A 47 2.95 11.78 -6.60
CA MET A 47 4.31 11.25 -6.73
C MET A 47 4.35 9.72 -6.74
N TYR A 48 3.81 9.06 -5.71
CA TYR A 48 3.67 7.60 -5.61
C TYR A 48 2.60 7.26 -4.59
N ALA A 49 2.00 6.07 -4.69
CA ALA A 49 1.08 5.60 -3.66
C ALA A 49 1.85 4.96 -2.50
N ILE A 50 2.55 3.86 -2.77
CA ILE A 50 3.25 3.05 -1.77
C ILE A 50 4.74 3.29 -1.89
N GLY A 51 5.43 3.56 -0.78
CA GLY A 51 6.87 3.74 -0.81
C GLY A 51 7.58 3.22 0.44
N GLY A 52 8.89 3.36 0.46
CA GLY A 52 9.66 2.98 1.64
C GLY A 52 11.17 3.07 1.47
N SER A 53 11.85 2.98 2.61
CA SER A 53 13.31 2.89 2.73
C SER A 53 13.67 1.88 3.83
N ALA A 54 14.95 1.52 3.97
CA ALA A 54 15.42 0.60 5.02
C ALA A 54 14.75 -0.80 5.02
N ASN A 55 14.61 -1.41 3.83
CA ASN A 55 14.22 -2.81 3.62
C ASN A 55 12.89 -3.25 4.31
N PRO A 56 11.75 -2.60 4.02
CA PRO A 56 10.47 -3.08 4.49
C PRO A 56 9.96 -4.24 3.65
N THR A 57 9.19 -5.13 4.28
CA THR A 57 8.41 -6.14 3.55
C THR A 57 7.00 -5.60 3.30
N ILE A 58 6.60 -5.49 2.02
CA ILE A 58 5.30 -4.96 1.63
C ILE A 58 4.54 -6.03 0.83
N ASN A 59 3.41 -6.46 1.39
CA ASN A 59 2.46 -7.34 0.73
C ASN A 59 1.23 -6.53 0.30
N SER A 60 1.14 -6.18 -0.98
CA SER A 60 -0.02 -5.49 -1.56
C SER A 60 -0.99 -6.53 -2.12
N GLN A 61 -2.23 -6.57 -1.62
CA GLN A 61 -3.23 -7.54 -2.07
C GLN A 61 -4.63 -6.94 -2.30
N GLY A 62 -5.22 -7.21 -3.46
CA GLY A 62 -6.61 -6.87 -3.77
C GLY A 62 -6.95 -5.37 -3.68
N ASN A 63 -5.98 -4.46 -3.73
CA ASN A 63 -6.19 -3.02 -3.77
C ASN A 63 -6.67 -2.59 -5.16
N ARG A 64 -7.16 -1.35 -5.24
CA ARG A 64 -7.50 -0.68 -6.50
C ARG A 64 -6.62 0.56 -6.66
N PHE A 65 -5.86 0.64 -7.74
CA PHE A 65 -4.98 1.75 -8.05
C PHE A 65 -5.43 2.45 -9.33
N LEU A 66 -6.06 3.61 -9.18
CA LEU A 66 -6.37 4.49 -10.31
C LEU A 66 -5.30 5.57 -10.44
N ALA A 67 -4.36 5.35 -11.36
CA ALA A 67 -3.30 6.33 -11.58
C ALA A 67 -3.87 7.68 -12.06
N PRO A 68 -3.25 8.81 -11.66
CA PRO A 68 -3.62 10.13 -12.16
C PRO A 68 -3.41 10.28 -13.66
N VAL A 69 -3.93 11.36 -14.24
CA VAL A 69 -3.73 11.70 -15.65
C VAL A 69 -2.25 11.93 -15.99
N ASN A 70 -1.47 12.45 -15.02
CA ASN A 70 -0.04 12.69 -15.21
C ASN A 70 0.70 11.40 -15.61
N ARG A 71 1.31 11.40 -16.80
CA ARG A 71 2.10 10.28 -17.36
C ARG A 71 3.32 9.91 -16.52
N PHE A 72 3.80 10.82 -15.68
CA PHE A 72 4.97 10.57 -14.82
C PHE A 72 4.61 9.97 -13.46
N SER A 73 3.32 9.81 -13.15
CA SER A 73 2.81 9.33 -11.85
C SER A 73 2.10 7.98 -12.01
N LYS A 74 2.62 7.10 -12.86
CA LYS A 74 2.01 5.78 -13.17
C LYS A 74 2.53 4.65 -12.29
N GLU A 75 3.76 4.75 -11.81
CA GLU A 75 4.31 3.78 -10.89
C GLU A 75 3.66 3.96 -9.51
N VAL A 76 3.05 2.88 -9.00
CA VAL A 76 2.46 2.83 -7.65
C VAL A 76 3.55 2.91 -6.59
N THR A 77 4.72 2.33 -6.87
CA THR A 77 5.83 2.10 -5.95
C THR A 77 6.89 3.20 -6.00
N LYS A 78 7.51 3.50 -4.85
CA LYS A 78 8.75 4.30 -4.79
C LYS A 78 9.72 3.78 -3.73
N ARG A 79 10.92 3.38 -4.15
CA ARG A 79 12.03 3.08 -3.24
C ARG A 79 12.84 4.34 -3.01
N GLU A 80 12.86 4.80 -1.77
CA GLU A 80 13.47 6.06 -1.37
C GLU A 80 14.92 5.87 -0.96
N TYR A 81 15.79 6.77 -1.43
CA TYR A 81 17.21 6.90 -1.01
C TYR A 81 18.09 5.64 -1.17
N THR A 82 17.67 4.69 -2.01
CA THR A 82 18.38 3.41 -2.19
C THR A 82 18.55 3.10 -3.69
N PRO A 83 19.73 2.68 -4.15
CA PRO A 83 19.93 2.23 -5.53
C PRO A 83 19.27 0.87 -5.80
N GLU A 84 18.92 0.63 -7.06
CA GLU A 84 18.25 -0.60 -7.52
C GLU A 84 19.01 -1.88 -7.19
N SER A 85 20.34 -1.84 -7.27
CA SER A 85 21.20 -2.97 -6.90
C SER A 85 20.94 -3.48 -5.47
N ILE A 86 20.46 -2.61 -4.58
CA ILE A 86 20.13 -2.93 -3.19
C ILE A 86 18.64 -3.24 -3.07
N TRP A 87 17.74 -2.33 -3.48
CA TRP A 87 16.32 -2.49 -3.18
C TRP A 87 15.65 -3.61 -3.98
N ARG A 88 16.22 -4.07 -5.08
CA ARG A 88 15.71 -5.24 -5.84
C ARG A 88 15.62 -6.52 -4.99
N HIS A 89 16.35 -6.56 -3.86
CA HIS A 89 16.34 -7.66 -2.91
C HIS A 89 15.28 -7.51 -1.80
N TRP A 90 14.57 -6.37 -1.73
CA TRP A 90 13.51 -6.13 -0.76
C TRP A 90 12.22 -6.82 -1.19
N ASN A 91 11.48 -7.41 -0.24
CA ASN A 91 10.28 -8.19 -0.53
C ASN A 91 9.06 -7.30 -0.70
N TRP A 92 8.79 -6.88 -1.94
CA TRP A 92 7.63 -6.07 -2.31
C TRP A 92 6.85 -6.81 -3.39
N ARG A 93 5.59 -7.15 -3.11
CA ARG A 93 4.73 -7.84 -4.08
C ARG A 93 3.36 -7.21 -4.20
N SER A 94 2.72 -7.48 -5.34
CA SER A 94 1.35 -7.13 -5.68
C SER A 94 0.61 -8.40 -6.12
N GLU A 95 -0.50 -8.74 -5.49
CA GLU A 95 -1.31 -9.93 -5.77
C GLU A 95 -2.81 -9.58 -5.86
N GLY A 96 -3.44 -9.82 -7.01
CA GLY A 96 -4.88 -9.52 -7.19
C GLY A 96 -5.25 -8.04 -7.20
N ASP A 97 -4.26 -7.14 -7.19
CA ASP A 97 -4.47 -5.69 -7.29
C ASP A 97 -5.02 -5.29 -8.67
N LEU A 98 -5.95 -4.34 -8.69
CA LEU A 98 -6.51 -3.77 -9.92
C LEU A 98 -5.75 -2.50 -10.30
N MET A 99 -5.09 -2.52 -11.45
CA MET A 99 -4.35 -1.40 -12.01
C MET A 99 -5.16 -0.69 -13.09
N LEU A 100 -5.46 0.59 -12.91
CA LEU A 100 -6.26 1.39 -13.82
C LEU A 100 -5.48 2.60 -14.34
N ASN A 101 -5.85 3.08 -15.53
CA ASN A 101 -5.24 4.25 -16.17
C ASN A 101 -3.71 4.13 -16.31
N GLY A 102 -3.20 2.93 -16.61
CA GLY A 102 -1.77 2.67 -16.78
C GLY A 102 -0.98 2.61 -15.47
N ALA A 103 -1.64 2.49 -14.32
CA ALA A 103 -0.96 2.17 -13.07
C ALA A 103 -0.14 0.87 -13.21
N PHE A 104 1.00 0.79 -12.54
CA PHE A 104 1.75 -0.46 -12.43
C PHE A 104 2.52 -0.53 -11.12
N PHE A 105 2.75 -1.75 -10.66
CA PHE A 105 3.53 -2.04 -9.46
C PHE A 105 4.81 -2.76 -9.89
N VAL A 106 5.96 -2.23 -9.48
CA VAL A 106 7.24 -2.91 -9.70
C VAL A 106 7.50 -3.79 -8.50
N SER A 107 7.42 -5.12 -8.64
CA SER A 107 7.72 -6.08 -7.57
C SER A 107 9.22 -6.32 -7.41
N SER A 108 9.65 -6.81 -6.24
CA SER A 108 11.04 -7.13 -5.93
C SER A 108 11.16 -8.21 -4.85
N GLY A 109 12.37 -8.74 -4.67
CA GLY A 109 12.66 -9.76 -3.66
C GLY A 109 12.26 -11.16 -4.10
N MET A 110 12.17 -12.07 -3.12
CA MET A 110 11.80 -13.46 -3.38
C MET A 110 10.29 -13.60 -3.27
N ASP A 111 9.64 -14.13 -4.31
CA ASP A 111 8.20 -14.42 -4.31
C ASP A 111 7.89 -15.74 -3.59
N LEU A 112 8.44 -15.89 -2.38
CA LEU A 112 8.18 -17.03 -1.50
C LEU A 112 7.10 -16.60 -0.51
N SER A 113 5.95 -17.28 -0.51
CA SER A 113 4.81 -16.98 0.35
C SER A 113 5.17 -16.89 1.84
N THR A 114 6.13 -17.70 2.30
CA THR A 114 6.66 -17.68 3.67
C THR A 114 7.27 -16.34 4.07
N SER A 115 7.86 -15.60 3.11
CA SER A 115 8.47 -14.28 3.32
C SER A 115 7.44 -13.21 3.70
N TYR A 116 6.17 -13.43 3.38
CA TYR A 116 5.07 -12.48 3.61
C TYR A 116 4.13 -12.91 4.74
N SER A 117 4.46 -13.97 5.49
CA SER A 117 3.65 -14.48 6.60
C SER A 117 3.35 -13.41 7.67
N LYS A 118 4.38 -12.64 8.07
CA LYS A 118 4.23 -11.49 8.98
C LYS A 118 3.62 -10.25 8.32
N ALA A 119 3.57 -10.22 6.99
CA ALA A 119 2.92 -9.18 6.19
C ALA A 119 1.55 -9.65 5.67
N SER A 120 0.90 -10.57 6.38
CA SER A 120 -0.43 -11.10 6.05
C SER A 120 -1.29 -11.12 7.30
N SER A 121 -2.48 -10.55 7.24
CA SER A 121 -3.37 -10.44 8.41
C SER A 121 -4.82 -10.84 8.15
N LEU A 122 -5.32 -10.66 6.92
CA LEU A 122 -6.64 -11.11 6.48
C LEU A 122 -6.58 -11.58 5.02
N SER A 123 -7.57 -12.35 4.60
CA SER A 123 -7.70 -12.72 3.19
C SER A 123 -8.15 -11.53 2.35
N ALA A 124 -7.44 -11.27 1.25
CA ALA A 124 -7.83 -10.23 0.31
C ALA A 124 -9.14 -10.59 -0.40
N ARG A 125 -10.03 -9.60 -0.54
CA ARG A 125 -11.21 -9.66 -1.40
C ARG A 125 -10.85 -9.28 -2.84
N PRO A 126 -11.63 -9.70 -3.85
CA PRO A 126 -11.43 -9.25 -5.21
C PRO A 126 -11.42 -7.72 -5.33
N SER A 127 -10.45 -7.18 -6.06
CA SER A 127 -10.20 -5.74 -6.18
C SER A 127 -11.35 -4.95 -6.82
N PHE A 128 -12.22 -5.60 -7.60
CA PHE A 128 -13.44 -4.95 -8.13
C PHE A 128 -14.47 -4.60 -7.05
N LEU A 129 -14.40 -5.20 -5.85
CA LEU A 129 -15.28 -4.87 -4.72
C LEU A 129 -14.78 -3.67 -3.91
N VAL A 130 -13.55 -3.21 -4.13
CA VAL A 130 -12.89 -2.20 -3.28
C VAL A 130 -13.72 -0.93 -3.16
N THR A 131 -14.27 -0.41 -4.26
CA THR A 131 -15.11 0.80 -4.23
C THR A 131 -16.31 0.66 -3.29
N SER A 132 -16.91 -0.52 -3.18
CA SER A 132 -17.99 -0.79 -2.22
C SER A 132 -17.46 -0.94 -0.79
N LEU A 133 -16.35 -1.67 -0.63
CA LEU A 133 -15.72 -1.90 0.67
C LEU A 133 -15.25 -0.60 1.34
N THR A 134 -14.80 0.38 0.55
CA THR A 134 -14.30 1.67 1.03
C THR A 134 -15.31 2.80 0.91
N GLY A 135 -16.55 2.52 0.47
CA GLY A 135 -17.57 3.55 0.21
C GLY A 135 -18.04 4.30 1.47
N ASN A 136 -17.86 3.69 2.64
CA ASN A 136 -18.15 4.31 3.95
C ASN A 136 -16.87 4.65 4.73
N ALA A 137 -15.72 4.74 4.06
CA ALA A 137 -14.47 5.16 4.71
C ALA A 137 -14.61 6.60 5.25
N GLY A 138 -14.07 6.83 6.44
CA GLY A 138 -14.16 8.13 7.13
C GLY A 138 -14.91 8.04 8.45
N VAL A 139 -15.37 9.19 8.94
CA VAL A 139 -16.09 9.26 10.21
C VAL A 139 -17.47 8.62 10.09
N LEU A 140 -17.95 8.03 11.17
CA LEU A 140 -19.33 7.57 11.25
C LEU A 140 -20.27 8.77 11.19
N THR A 141 -21.34 8.67 10.39
CA THR A 141 -22.42 9.66 10.39
C THR A 141 -23.22 9.54 11.69
N CYS A 142 -22.84 10.33 12.69
CA CYS A 142 -23.47 10.34 14.01
C CYS A 142 -24.78 11.15 14.01
N ARG A 143 -25.82 10.60 14.65
CA ARG A 143 -27.04 11.34 14.98
C ARG A 143 -27.08 11.62 16.48
N LYS A 144 -27.53 12.81 16.87
CA LYS A 144 -27.69 13.20 18.27
C LYS A 144 -28.55 12.17 19.01
N GLY A 145 -28.01 11.58 20.08
CA GLY A 145 -28.68 10.54 20.88
C GLY A 145 -28.40 9.10 20.48
N SER A 146 -27.70 8.85 19.37
CA SER A 146 -27.21 7.52 18.99
C SER A 146 -25.76 7.33 19.42
N ARG A 147 -25.39 6.10 19.82
CA ARG A 147 -23.99 5.74 20.00
C ARG A 147 -23.32 5.58 18.64
N CYS A 148 -22.20 6.27 18.51
CA CYS A 148 -21.10 6.11 17.59
C CYS A 148 -19.84 6.39 18.44
#